data_AF-A0A0P8B2T0-F1
#
_entry.id   AF-A0A0P8B2T0-F1
#
_cell.length_a   1.000
_cell.length_b   1.000
_cell.length_c   1.000
_cell.angle_alpha   90.00
_cell.angle_beta   90.00
_cell.angle_gamma   90.00
#
_symmetry.space_group_name_H-M   'P 1'
#
loop_
_entity.id
_entity.type
_entity.pdbx_description
1 polymer ?
#
loop_
_entity_poly.entity_id
_entity_poly.type
_entity_poly.pdbx_seq_one_letter_code
_entity_poly.pdbx_strand_id
1 'polypeptide(L)'
;MSNGPWTDEENDLIVADYFAMLADDVSGRPYKKAEHRRALLPLLNDRSEGSVEFKHQNISAVLKGLGEDWIPGYKPAFNFQMTLVDAVARWLALNPAWLGLRPGLQPAAGLRETAQIWVGPSPTLSNQPPPQELEQMLHIARKFDVAGRDERNRALGRAGEERVLAHERAALRTAGRDDLARKVRWVSDEDGDGAGYDIASFAPDGLPRLIEVKTTNGWERTPFHITRNELAVAEERRSEWRLFRLWNFSREPKAFELHPPLDAHVSLTATTFQASFH
;
A
#
# COMPACT_ATOMS: atom_id res chain seq x y z
N MET A 1 9.87 9.24 37.00
CA MET A 1 10.66 10.37 36.43
C MET A 1 10.58 10.27 34.91
N SER A 2 10.87 11.32 34.16
CA SER A 2 10.99 11.20 32.70
C SER A 2 12.32 10.54 32.36
N ASN A 3 12.31 9.23 32.13
CA ASN A 3 13.45 8.55 31.51
C ASN A 3 13.75 9.28 30.18
N GLY A 4 15.03 9.44 29.84
CA GLY A 4 15.52 10.37 28.82
C GLY A 4 14.98 10.12 27.39
N PRO A 5 15.54 10.80 26.36
CA PRO A 5 15.16 10.49 24.97
C PRO A 5 15.29 8.98 24.69
N TRP A 6 14.45 8.45 23.79
CA TRP A 6 14.52 7.04 23.41
C TRP A 6 15.81 6.78 22.63
N THR A 7 16.65 5.86 23.09
CA THR A 7 17.90 5.50 22.39
C THR A 7 17.61 4.69 21.13
N ASP A 8 18.60 4.57 20.24
CA ASP A 8 18.45 3.77 19.03
C ASP A 8 18.28 2.27 19.35
N GLU A 9 18.93 1.76 20.40
CA GLU A 9 18.77 0.39 20.87
C GLU A 9 17.36 0.14 21.42
N GLU A 10 16.82 1.08 22.21
CA GLU A 10 15.43 0.99 22.68
C GLU A 10 14.43 1.03 21.51
N ASN A 11 14.70 1.86 20.48
CA ASN A 11 13.88 1.93 19.27
C ASN A 11 13.95 0.63 18.46
N ASP A 12 15.14 0.05 18.28
CA ASP A 12 15.31 -1.18 17.50
C ASP A 12 14.66 -2.38 18.20
N LEU A 13 14.77 -2.48 19.53
CA LEU A 13 14.10 -3.50 20.35
C LEU A 13 12.57 -3.42 20.24
N ILE A 14 11.98 -2.23 20.42
CA ILE A 14 10.52 -2.07 20.38
C ILE A 14 9.94 -2.22 18.97
N VAL A 15 10.71 -1.86 17.94
CA VAL A 15 10.34 -2.11 16.54
C VAL A 15 10.33 -3.61 16.25
N ALA A 16 11.32 -4.37 16.73
CA ALA A 16 11.35 -5.82 16.56
C ALA A 16 10.18 -6.54 17.25
N ASP A 17 9.84 -6.17 18.50
CA ASP A 17 8.67 -6.69 19.21
C ASP A 17 7.35 -6.36 18.49
N TYR A 18 7.21 -5.12 18.01
CA TYR A 18 6.05 -4.69 17.25
C TYR A 18 5.87 -5.50 15.96
N PHE A 19 6.94 -5.72 15.19
CA PHE A 19 6.87 -6.52 13.97
C PHE A 19 6.58 -8.00 14.24
N ALA A 20 7.06 -8.57 15.36
CA ALA A 20 6.68 -9.92 15.78
C ALA A 20 5.16 -10.03 16.03
N MET A 21 4.56 -9.07 16.76
CA MET A 21 3.10 -9.02 16.93
C MET A 21 2.36 -8.79 15.60
N LEU A 22 2.88 -7.93 14.73
CA LEU A 22 2.25 -7.65 13.44
C LEU A 22 2.28 -8.91 12.54
N ALA A 23 3.32 -9.76 12.65
CA ALA A 23 3.40 -11.04 11.94
C ALA A 23 2.20 -11.94 12.24
N ASP A 24 1.80 -11.97 13.52
CA ASP A 24 0.68 -12.76 14.01
C ASP A 24 -0.67 -12.10 13.67
N ASP A 25 -0.81 -10.78 13.87
CA ASP A 25 -2.00 -9.98 13.49
C ASP A 25 -2.38 -10.20 12.02
N VAL A 26 -1.39 -10.08 11.15
CA VAL A 26 -1.52 -10.19 9.68
C VAL A 26 -1.70 -11.65 9.23
N SER A 27 -1.23 -12.63 10.01
CA SER A 27 -1.47 -14.06 9.76
C SER A 27 -2.77 -14.59 10.39
N GLY A 28 -3.51 -13.76 11.13
CA GLY A 28 -4.66 -14.20 11.94
C GLY A 28 -4.28 -15.14 13.11
N ARG A 29 -3.01 -15.18 13.51
CA ARG A 29 -2.57 -15.95 14.68
C ARG A 29 -2.85 -15.16 15.97
N PRO A 30 -3.23 -15.81 17.08
CA PRO A 30 -3.51 -15.13 18.34
C PRO A 30 -2.21 -14.68 19.01
N TYR A 31 -2.08 -13.38 19.28
CA TYR A 31 -1.00 -12.79 20.06
C TYR A 31 -1.56 -11.98 21.25
N LYS A 32 -0.74 -11.74 22.27
CA LYS A 32 -1.15 -11.02 23.49
C LYS A 32 -0.26 -9.81 23.76
N LYS A 33 -0.77 -8.61 23.47
CA LYS A 33 -0.08 -7.34 23.72
C LYS A 33 0.51 -7.19 25.13
N ALA A 34 -0.20 -7.68 26.16
CA ALA A 34 0.25 -7.64 27.55
C ALA A 34 1.37 -8.67 27.86
N GLU A 35 1.58 -9.68 27.01
CA GLU A 35 2.69 -10.63 27.13
C GLU A 35 3.96 -10.04 26.51
N HIS A 36 3.86 -9.55 25.28
CA HIS A 36 4.91 -8.78 24.59
C HIS A 36 5.44 -7.61 25.45
N ARG A 37 4.55 -6.75 25.97
CA ARG A 37 4.98 -5.67 26.88
C ARG A 37 5.73 -6.18 28.11
N ARG A 38 5.27 -7.26 28.77
CA ARG A 38 5.94 -7.82 29.96
C ARG A 38 7.30 -8.43 29.63
N ALA A 39 7.47 -8.99 28.44
CA ALA A 39 8.76 -9.49 27.95
C ALA A 39 9.73 -8.37 27.56
N LEU A 40 9.21 -7.25 27.04
CA LEU A 40 10.01 -6.14 26.54
C LEU A 40 10.46 -5.15 27.63
N LEU A 41 9.64 -4.89 28.66
CA LEU A 41 9.95 -3.93 29.74
C LEU A 41 11.35 -4.10 30.38
N PRO A 42 11.84 -5.31 30.72
CA PRO A 42 13.16 -5.49 31.33
C PRO A 42 14.34 -5.09 30.44
N LEU A 43 14.11 -4.90 29.13
CA LEU A 43 15.12 -4.52 28.14
C LEU A 43 15.13 -3.02 27.85
N LEU A 44 14.16 -2.26 28.38
CA LEU A 44 13.92 -0.86 28.04
C LEU A 44 14.12 0.05 29.26
N ASN A 45 15.31 0.10 29.86
CA ASN A 45 15.75 1.14 30.83
C ASN A 45 14.65 1.76 31.71
N ASP A 46 13.94 0.94 32.48
CA ASP A 46 12.83 1.32 33.39
C ASP A 46 11.66 2.11 32.74
N ARG A 47 11.44 2.00 31.43
CA ARG A 47 10.30 2.63 30.73
C ARG A 47 8.98 2.09 31.29
N SER A 48 7.96 2.95 31.35
CA SER A 48 6.62 2.54 31.83
C SER A 48 5.81 1.83 30.75
N GLU A 49 4.86 0.97 31.15
CA GLU A 49 3.91 0.32 30.22
C GLU A 49 3.20 1.32 29.30
N GLY A 50 2.77 2.46 29.83
CA GLY A 50 2.13 3.53 29.04
C GLY A 50 3.09 4.16 28.02
N SER A 51 4.39 4.27 28.35
CA SER A 51 5.39 4.74 27.38
C SER A 51 5.64 3.73 26.26
N VAL A 52 5.63 2.43 26.56
CA VAL A 52 5.75 1.35 25.56
C VAL A 52 4.51 1.32 24.65
N GLU A 53 3.32 1.41 25.22
CA GLU A 53 2.07 1.44 24.44
C GLU A 53 1.96 2.69 23.55
N PHE A 54 2.33 3.87 24.04
CA PHE A 54 2.39 5.07 23.20
C PHE A 54 3.45 4.93 22.09
N LYS A 55 4.59 4.30 22.36
CA LYS A 55 5.61 4.04 21.35
C LYS A 55 5.14 3.03 20.28
N HIS A 56 4.31 2.04 20.62
CA HIS A 56 3.64 1.19 19.62
C HIS A 56 2.64 1.98 18.75
N GLN A 57 1.94 2.97 19.32
CA GLN A 57 1.12 3.91 18.55
C GLN A 57 1.97 4.78 17.62
N ASN A 58 3.18 5.17 18.03
CA ASN A 58 4.13 5.87 17.16
C ASN A 58 4.63 5.00 16.00
N ILE A 59 5.00 3.74 16.25
CA ILE A 59 5.40 2.79 15.18
C ILE A 59 4.25 2.63 14.18
N SER A 60 3.01 2.51 14.66
CA SER A 60 1.82 2.42 13.81
C SER A 60 1.64 3.66 12.93
N ALA A 61 2.02 4.86 13.40
CA ALA A 61 2.02 6.09 12.60
C ALA A 61 3.16 6.15 11.57
N VAL A 62 4.35 5.63 11.90
CA VAL A 62 5.44 5.46 10.91
C VAL A 62 4.98 4.52 9.79
N LEU A 63 4.44 3.34 10.13
CA LEU A 63 3.97 2.35 9.14
C LEU A 63 2.83 2.89 8.27
N LYS A 64 1.86 3.60 8.87
CA LYS A 64 0.80 4.27 8.10
C LYS A 64 1.37 5.34 7.14
N GLY A 65 2.41 6.07 7.54
CA GLY A 65 3.13 7.01 6.68
C GLY A 65 3.93 6.35 5.56
N LEU A 66 4.49 5.16 5.82
CA LEU A 66 5.16 4.34 4.82
C LEU A 66 4.19 3.66 3.83
N GLY A 67 2.90 3.54 4.17
CA GLY A 67 1.93 2.79 3.39
C GLY A 67 1.97 1.28 3.65
N GLU A 68 2.41 0.90 4.85
CA GLU A 68 2.49 -0.49 5.33
C GLU A 68 1.35 -0.77 6.33
N ASP A 69 1.07 -2.05 6.57
CA ASP A 69 0.12 -2.50 7.59
C ASP A 69 0.55 -2.12 9.01
N TRP A 70 -0.44 -1.90 9.89
CA TRP A 70 -0.23 -1.60 11.31
C TRP A 70 -1.32 -2.26 12.15
N ILE A 71 -1.02 -2.55 13.42
CA ILE A 71 -1.90 -3.28 14.33
C ILE A 71 -3.13 -2.42 14.71
N PRO A 72 -4.38 -2.79 14.36
CA PRO A 72 -5.56 -1.92 14.53
C PRO A 72 -5.81 -1.40 15.95
N GLY A 73 -5.43 -2.19 16.96
CA GLY A 73 -5.53 -1.80 18.37
C GLY A 73 -4.39 -0.91 18.89
N TYR A 74 -3.48 -0.44 18.03
CA TYR A 74 -2.48 0.59 18.32
C TYR A 74 -2.71 1.76 17.37
N LYS A 75 -3.68 2.63 17.71
CA LYS A 75 -4.05 3.75 16.83
C LYS A 75 -2.84 4.65 16.56
N PRO A 76 -2.51 4.98 15.29
CA PRO A 76 -1.42 5.87 14.92
C PRO A 76 -1.36 7.18 15.72
N ALA A 77 -0.25 7.41 16.40
CA ALA A 77 0.05 8.67 17.10
C ALA A 77 1.30 9.32 16.51
N PHE A 78 1.17 10.47 15.86
CA PHE A 78 2.24 11.10 15.07
C PHE A 78 3.25 11.95 15.86
N ASN A 79 3.16 11.97 17.19
CA ASN A 79 4.13 12.63 18.06
C ASN A 79 5.33 11.71 18.35
N PHE A 80 6.35 11.73 17.50
CA PHE A 80 7.59 10.96 17.67
C PHE A 80 8.83 11.63 17.06
N GLN A 81 10.01 11.14 17.45
CA GLN A 81 11.30 11.56 16.91
C GLN A 81 11.64 10.77 15.63
N MET A 82 12.33 11.39 14.68
CA MET A 82 12.71 10.75 13.40
C MET A 82 13.62 9.54 13.54
N THR A 83 14.33 9.39 14.67
CA THR A 83 15.09 8.17 15.02
C THR A 83 14.21 6.91 15.04
N LEU A 84 12.91 7.03 15.33
CA LEU A 84 11.97 5.91 15.22
C LEU A 84 11.68 5.51 13.76
N VAL A 85 11.64 6.49 12.85
CA VAL A 85 11.54 6.21 11.40
C VAL A 85 12.80 5.47 10.95
N ASP A 86 13.97 5.88 11.46
CA ASP A 86 15.25 5.28 11.14
C ASP A 86 15.40 3.86 11.73
N ALA A 87 14.79 3.57 12.88
CA ALA A 87 14.69 2.21 13.44
C ALA A 87 13.78 1.29 12.61
N VAL A 88 12.58 1.75 12.24
CA VAL A 88 11.67 1.00 11.34
C VAL A 88 12.33 0.75 9.97
N ALA A 89 13.07 1.74 9.46
CA ALA A 89 13.87 1.64 8.25
C ALA A 89 14.94 0.55 8.32
N ARG A 90 15.78 0.58 9.37
CA ARG A 90 16.82 -0.43 9.63
C ARG A 90 16.20 -1.82 9.70
N TRP A 91 15.11 -1.98 10.45
CA TRP A 91 14.43 -3.26 10.61
C TRP A 91 13.92 -3.80 9.27
N LEU A 92 13.25 -2.98 8.45
CA LEU A 92 12.74 -3.39 7.14
C LEU A 92 13.86 -3.75 6.15
N ALA A 93 15.03 -3.10 6.23
CA ALA A 93 16.19 -3.43 5.41
C ALA A 93 16.86 -4.75 5.84
N LEU A 94 16.88 -5.04 7.14
CA LEU A 94 17.44 -6.28 7.70
C LEU A 94 16.51 -7.49 7.60
N ASN A 95 15.21 -7.28 7.40
CA ASN A 95 14.21 -8.33 7.32
C ASN A 95 13.57 -8.42 5.91
N PRO A 96 14.33 -8.71 4.84
CA PRO A 96 13.77 -8.81 3.49
C PRO A 96 12.73 -9.94 3.34
N ALA A 97 12.66 -10.89 4.28
CA ALA A 97 11.62 -11.93 4.31
C ALA A 97 10.26 -11.42 4.85
N TRP A 98 10.23 -10.36 5.68
CA TRP A 98 8.98 -9.68 6.07
C TRP A 98 8.17 -9.26 4.84
N LEU A 99 8.92 -8.89 3.80
CA LEU A 99 8.44 -8.33 2.55
C LEU A 99 7.74 -9.37 1.64
N GLY A 100 7.96 -10.66 1.90
CA GLY A 100 7.37 -11.79 1.17
C GLY A 100 6.36 -12.61 1.98
N LEU A 101 6.12 -12.24 3.25
CA LEU A 101 5.14 -12.88 4.12
C LEU A 101 3.72 -12.57 3.64
N ARG A 102 3.21 -13.39 2.72
CA ARG A 102 1.85 -13.29 2.17
C ARG A 102 0.81 -13.37 3.29
N PRO A 103 0.03 -12.30 3.54
CA PRO A 103 -1.11 -12.37 4.43
C PRO A 103 -2.22 -13.15 3.73
N GLY A 104 -2.64 -14.25 4.33
CA GLY A 104 -4.06 -14.63 4.31
C GLY A 104 -4.78 -14.87 2.98
N LEU A 105 -4.12 -15.02 1.82
CA LEU A 105 -4.71 -15.75 0.68
C LEU A 105 -4.68 -17.26 0.95
N GLN A 106 -5.28 -17.64 2.08
CA GLN A 106 -6.02 -18.89 2.14
C GLN A 106 -7.18 -18.70 1.16
N PRO A 107 -7.28 -19.49 0.07
CA PRO A 107 -8.56 -19.67 -0.56
C PRO A 107 -9.44 -20.30 0.52
N ALA A 108 -10.42 -19.56 1.04
CA ALA A 108 -11.43 -20.16 1.89
C ALA A 108 -12.00 -21.36 1.12
N ALA A 109 -11.80 -22.57 1.65
CA ALA A 109 -12.15 -23.80 0.96
C ALA A 109 -13.68 -23.89 0.85
N GLY A 110 -14.22 -23.37 -0.25
CA GLY A 110 -15.65 -23.23 -0.47
C GLY A 110 -15.93 -22.04 -1.40
N LEU A 111 -16.71 -22.31 -2.45
CA LEU A 111 -17.11 -21.37 -3.49
C LEU A 111 -17.57 -20.02 -2.91
N ARG A 112 -16.66 -19.04 -2.87
CA ARG A 112 -17.02 -17.64 -2.99
C ARG A 112 -16.51 -17.19 -4.34
N GLU A 113 -17.43 -16.77 -5.21
CA GLU A 113 -17.09 -15.91 -6.33
C GLU A 113 -16.19 -14.79 -5.79
N THR A 114 -15.08 -14.51 -6.47
CA THR A 114 -14.11 -13.51 -6.05
C THR A 114 -14.84 -12.18 -5.80
N ALA A 115 -15.07 -11.86 -4.52
CA ALA A 115 -15.96 -10.78 -4.13
C ALA A 115 -15.61 -9.51 -4.91
N GLN A 116 -16.60 -8.93 -5.60
CA GLN A 116 -16.38 -7.77 -6.45
C GLN A 116 -15.72 -6.65 -5.64
N ILE A 117 -14.69 -6.03 -6.20
CA ILE A 117 -14.00 -4.92 -5.55
C ILE A 117 -14.97 -3.74 -5.56
N TRP A 118 -15.24 -3.14 -4.40
CA TRP A 118 -16.03 -1.92 -4.35
C TRP A 118 -15.16 -0.74 -4.80
N VAL A 119 -15.50 -0.16 -5.95
CA VAL A 119 -14.89 1.05 -6.49
C VAL A 119 -15.65 2.25 -5.95
N GLY A 120 -15.03 2.96 -5.01
CA GLY A 120 -15.56 4.17 -4.39
C GLY A 120 -15.17 5.45 -5.14
N PRO A 121 -15.69 6.62 -4.70
CA PRO A 121 -15.26 7.91 -5.21
C PRO A 121 -13.80 8.19 -4.85
N SER A 122 -13.08 8.88 -5.74
CA SER A 122 -11.73 9.36 -5.48
C SER A 122 -11.68 10.26 -4.22
N PRO A 123 -10.60 10.20 -3.42
CA PRO A 123 -10.36 11.13 -2.32
C PRO A 123 -10.32 12.61 -2.73
N THR A 124 -10.08 12.93 -4.00
CA THR A 124 -10.12 14.31 -4.54
C THR A 124 -11.52 14.77 -4.97
N LEU A 125 -12.49 13.86 -5.02
CA LEU A 125 -13.91 14.16 -5.22
C LEU A 125 -14.71 14.09 -3.90
N SER A 126 -14.02 13.89 -2.78
CA SER A 126 -14.61 13.90 -1.43
C SER A 126 -14.55 15.30 -0.81
N ASN A 127 -15.67 15.75 -0.26
CA ASN A 127 -15.76 17.01 0.50
C ASN A 127 -15.12 16.91 1.91
N GLN A 128 -14.52 15.77 2.28
CA GLN A 128 -13.83 15.65 3.56
C GLN A 128 -12.46 16.34 3.53
N PRO A 129 -12.11 17.14 4.57
CA PRO A 129 -10.78 17.71 4.66
C PRO A 129 -9.72 16.60 4.76
N PRO A 130 -8.50 16.81 4.25
CA PRO A 130 -7.41 15.86 4.45
C PRO A 130 -7.11 15.65 5.95
N PRO A 131 -6.57 14.49 6.35
CA PRO A 131 -6.14 14.27 7.73
C PRO A 131 -5.12 15.31 8.18
N GLN A 132 -5.16 15.67 9.47
CA GLN A 132 -4.29 16.70 10.05
C GLN A 132 -2.81 16.35 9.89
N GLU A 133 -2.47 15.07 9.87
CA GLU A 133 -1.11 14.54 9.80
C GLU A 133 -0.63 14.28 8.36
N LEU A 134 -1.38 14.69 7.33
CA LEU A 134 -1.05 14.46 5.91
C LEU A 134 0.40 14.86 5.59
N GLU A 135 0.85 16.05 5.98
CA GLU A 135 2.22 16.50 5.66
C GLU A 135 3.30 15.67 6.35
N GLN A 136 3.05 15.19 7.57
CA GLN A 136 3.97 14.28 8.26
C GLN A 136 4.01 12.92 7.56
N MET A 137 2.86 12.40 7.15
CA MET A 137 2.77 11.16 6.36
C MET A 137 3.51 11.28 5.01
N LEU A 138 3.31 12.38 4.29
CA LEU A 138 4.05 12.67 3.04
C LEU A 138 5.54 12.88 3.29
N HIS A 139 5.94 13.49 4.42
CA HIS A 139 7.36 13.62 4.78
C HIS A 139 8.01 12.26 5.07
N ILE A 140 7.33 11.37 5.80
CA ILE A 140 7.80 9.99 6.04
C ILE A 140 7.93 9.24 4.72
N ALA A 141 6.90 9.30 3.86
CA ALA A 141 6.92 8.67 2.54
C ALA A 141 8.07 9.18 1.65
N ARG A 142 8.34 10.50 1.66
CA ARG A 142 9.46 11.13 0.91
C ARG A 142 10.83 10.77 1.47
N LYS A 143 11.03 10.80 2.80
CA LYS A 143 12.29 10.34 3.43
C LYS A 143 12.53 8.87 3.14
N PHE A 144 11.46 8.10 2.94
CA PHE A 144 11.50 6.68 2.64
C PHE A 144 11.17 6.31 1.19
N ASP A 145 11.39 7.23 0.25
CA ASP A 145 11.40 6.94 -1.19
C ASP A 145 12.71 6.24 -1.58
N VAL A 146 12.92 5.08 -0.95
CA VAL A 146 14.11 4.25 -1.10
C VAL A 146 13.89 3.34 -2.31
N ALA A 147 14.81 3.43 -3.27
CA ALA A 147 14.97 2.53 -4.42
C ALA A 147 15.39 1.08 -4.04
N GLY A 148 14.91 0.61 -2.88
CA GLY A 148 14.99 -0.74 -2.32
C GLY A 148 13.59 -1.30 -2.04
N ARG A 149 12.58 -0.76 -2.72
CA ARG A 149 11.20 -1.28 -2.74
C ARG A 149 10.91 -2.18 -3.94
N ASP A 150 11.82 -2.27 -4.90
CA ASP A 150 11.62 -2.90 -6.21
C ASP A 150 10.94 -4.28 -6.15
N GLU A 151 11.48 -5.24 -5.38
CA GLU A 151 10.91 -6.59 -5.32
C GLU A 151 9.54 -6.64 -4.62
N ARG A 152 9.34 -5.78 -3.60
CA ARG A 152 8.04 -5.62 -2.91
C ARG A 152 6.98 -5.07 -3.83
N ASN A 153 7.30 -3.94 -4.45
CA ASN A 153 6.38 -3.23 -5.31
C ASN A 153 6.03 -4.09 -6.52
N ARG A 154 6.97 -4.91 -7.03
CA ARG A 154 6.67 -5.95 -8.03
C ARG A 154 5.71 -7.02 -7.50
N ALA A 155 5.98 -7.63 -6.34
CA ALA A 155 5.12 -8.70 -5.81
C ALA A 155 3.71 -8.21 -5.43
N LEU A 156 3.60 -7.05 -4.80
CA LEU A 156 2.34 -6.41 -4.44
C LEU A 156 1.60 -5.83 -5.66
N GLY A 157 2.33 -5.26 -6.62
CA GLY A 157 1.83 -4.80 -7.92
C GLY A 157 1.15 -5.96 -8.64
N ARG A 158 1.93 -7.03 -8.92
CA ARG A 158 1.46 -8.23 -9.61
C ARG A 158 0.25 -8.89 -8.94
N ALA A 159 0.21 -8.94 -7.60
CA ALA A 159 -0.96 -9.45 -6.87
C ALA A 159 -2.18 -8.53 -7.00
N GLY A 160 -1.97 -7.21 -7.09
CA GLY A 160 -3.01 -6.23 -7.37
C GLY A 160 -3.53 -6.31 -8.80
N GLU A 161 -2.64 -6.42 -9.78
CA GLU A 161 -2.97 -6.61 -11.20
C GLU A 161 -3.78 -7.90 -11.41
N GLU A 162 -3.35 -9.05 -10.84
CA GLU A 162 -4.12 -10.31 -10.84
C GLU A 162 -5.54 -10.11 -10.26
N ARG A 163 -5.64 -9.32 -9.19
CA ARG A 163 -6.89 -9.02 -8.49
C ARG A 163 -7.81 -8.10 -9.32
N VAL A 164 -7.27 -7.11 -10.04
CA VAL A 164 -8.05 -6.27 -10.98
C VAL A 164 -8.46 -7.07 -12.21
N LEU A 165 -7.58 -7.92 -12.76
CA LEU A 165 -7.90 -8.80 -13.90
C LEU A 165 -9.07 -9.73 -13.57
N ALA A 166 -9.09 -10.31 -12.37
CA ALA A 166 -10.21 -11.11 -11.88
C ALA A 166 -11.49 -10.28 -11.71
N HIS A 167 -11.37 -9.04 -11.21
CA HIS A 167 -12.51 -8.13 -11.03
C HIS A 167 -13.16 -7.71 -12.36
N GLU A 168 -12.37 -7.24 -13.33
CA GLU A 168 -12.87 -6.83 -14.66
C GLU A 168 -13.55 -8.00 -15.39
N ARG A 169 -12.93 -9.19 -15.35
CA ARG A 169 -13.54 -10.42 -15.90
C ARG A 169 -14.85 -10.79 -15.19
N ALA A 170 -14.93 -10.63 -13.87
CA ALA A 170 -16.16 -10.89 -13.12
C ALA A 170 -17.25 -9.85 -13.45
N ALA A 171 -16.92 -8.57 -13.50
CA ALA A 171 -17.85 -7.48 -13.82
C ALA A 171 -18.48 -7.66 -15.20
N LEU A 172 -17.68 -7.99 -16.22
CA LEU A 172 -18.17 -8.27 -17.57
C LEU A 172 -19.09 -9.50 -17.63
N ARG A 173 -18.79 -10.58 -16.87
CA ARG A 173 -19.70 -11.74 -16.76
C ARG A 173 -21.01 -11.39 -16.08
N THR A 174 -20.98 -10.63 -14.99
CA THR A 174 -22.20 -10.13 -14.32
C THR A 174 -23.04 -9.25 -15.25
N ALA A 175 -22.42 -8.52 -16.17
CA ALA A 175 -23.09 -7.74 -17.22
C ALA A 175 -23.54 -8.58 -18.44
N GLY A 176 -23.41 -9.91 -18.42
CA GLY A 176 -23.78 -10.80 -19.53
C GLY A 176 -22.82 -10.77 -20.73
N ARG A 177 -21.63 -10.18 -20.58
CA ARG A 177 -20.61 -10.00 -21.63
C ARG A 177 -19.49 -11.03 -21.52
N ASP A 178 -19.83 -12.32 -21.50
CA ASP A 178 -18.87 -13.43 -21.58
C ASP A 178 -17.95 -13.37 -22.81
N ASP A 179 -18.43 -12.74 -23.89
CA ASP A 179 -17.67 -12.48 -25.11
C ASP A 179 -16.51 -11.50 -24.91
N LEU A 180 -16.69 -10.50 -24.03
CA LEU A 180 -15.66 -9.53 -23.65
C LEU A 180 -14.82 -10.04 -22.47
N ALA A 181 -15.42 -10.72 -21.50
CA ALA A 181 -14.70 -11.28 -20.35
C ALA A 181 -13.56 -12.24 -20.76
N ARG A 182 -13.74 -12.97 -21.88
CA ARG A 182 -12.68 -13.81 -22.49
C ARG A 182 -11.59 -13.04 -23.22
N LYS A 183 -11.80 -11.76 -23.55
CA LYS A 183 -10.85 -10.89 -24.26
C LYS A 183 -10.03 -9.99 -23.34
N VAL A 184 -10.33 -9.96 -22.03
CA VAL A 184 -9.54 -9.20 -21.05
C VAL A 184 -8.15 -9.82 -20.91
N ARG A 185 -7.09 -9.02 -21.14
CA ARG A 185 -5.67 -9.43 -21.14
C ARG A 185 -4.87 -8.74 -20.03
N TRP A 186 -3.82 -9.40 -19.58
CA TRP A 186 -2.82 -8.83 -18.66
C TRP A 186 -1.61 -8.41 -19.50
N VAL A 187 -1.60 -7.17 -19.95
CA VAL A 187 -0.65 -6.68 -20.96
C VAL A 187 0.76 -6.52 -20.39
N SER A 188 0.94 -6.11 -19.13
CA SER A 188 2.26 -6.04 -18.50
C SER A 188 2.93 -7.42 -18.29
N ASP A 189 2.16 -8.47 -17.92
CA ASP A 189 2.68 -9.85 -17.79
C ASP A 189 2.83 -10.58 -19.15
N GLU A 190 1.98 -10.28 -20.15
CA GLU A 190 2.00 -10.91 -21.49
C GLU A 190 2.94 -10.23 -22.50
N ASP A 191 2.89 -8.90 -22.61
CA ASP A 191 3.55 -8.09 -23.65
C ASP A 191 4.66 -7.16 -23.09
N GLY A 192 4.69 -6.94 -21.76
CA GLY A 192 5.64 -6.08 -21.04
C GLY A 192 5.20 -4.61 -20.89
N ASP A 193 5.91 -3.88 -20.03
CA ASP A 193 5.59 -2.50 -19.57
C ASP A 193 5.57 -1.42 -20.69
N GLY A 194 5.93 -1.79 -21.93
CA GLY A 194 5.98 -0.87 -23.07
C GLY A 194 4.61 -0.28 -23.47
N ALA A 195 3.51 -0.92 -23.07
CA ALA A 195 2.16 -0.49 -23.42
C ALA A 195 1.65 0.75 -22.66
N GLY A 196 2.22 1.07 -21.48
CA GLY A 196 1.78 2.20 -20.63
C GLY A 196 0.44 1.98 -19.90
N TYR A 197 0.05 0.71 -19.73
CA TYR A 197 -1.07 0.24 -18.90
C TYR A 197 -0.91 -1.27 -18.64
N ASP A 198 -1.42 -1.77 -17.52
CA ASP A 198 -1.31 -3.18 -17.13
C ASP A 198 -2.37 -4.09 -17.76
N ILE A 199 -3.62 -3.62 -17.86
CA ILE A 199 -4.76 -4.47 -18.20
C ILE A 199 -5.56 -3.85 -19.36
N ALA A 200 -5.78 -4.66 -20.41
CA ALA A 200 -6.73 -4.36 -21.47
C ALA A 200 -8.08 -4.99 -21.13
N SER A 201 -9.09 -4.16 -20.90
CA SER A 201 -10.47 -4.54 -20.56
C SER A 201 -11.49 -3.80 -21.44
N PHE A 202 -12.77 -3.95 -21.12
CA PHE A 202 -13.89 -3.35 -21.85
C PHE A 202 -14.97 -2.89 -20.87
N ALA A 203 -15.67 -1.82 -21.19
CA ALA A 203 -16.93 -1.46 -20.54
C ALA A 203 -18.07 -2.39 -21.04
N PRO A 204 -19.23 -2.47 -20.34
CA PRO A 204 -20.34 -3.34 -20.74
C PRO A 204 -20.93 -3.06 -22.14
N ASP A 205 -20.80 -1.82 -22.63
CA ASP A 205 -21.16 -1.40 -23.99
C ASP A 205 -20.16 -1.87 -25.07
N GLY A 206 -18.96 -2.32 -24.66
CA GLY A 206 -17.88 -2.76 -25.53
C GLY A 206 -16.81 -1.70 -25.83
N LEU A 207 -16.89 -0.50 -25.27
CA LEU A 207 -15.81 0.47 -25.35
C LEU A 207 -14.55 -0.06 -24.63
N PRO A 208 -13.33 0.10 -25.18
CA PRO A 208 -12.13 -0.36 -24.50
C PRO A 208 -11.86 0.42 -23.20
N ARG A 209 -11.31 -0.29 -22.22
CA ARG A 209 -10.78 0.25 -20.95
C ARG A 209 -9.32 -0.16 -20.86
N LEU A 210 -8.41 0.81 -20.85
CA LEU A 210 -7.00 0.58 -20.52
C LEU A 210 -6.81 0.90 -19.05
N ILE A 211 -6.27 -0.02 -18.27
CA ILE A 211 -6.21 0.11 -16.81
C ILE A 211 -4.76 0.00 -16.34
N GLU A 212 -4.30 1.06 -15.69
CA GLU A 212 -3.04 1.13 -14.96
C GLU A 212 -3.32 0.87 -13.47
N VAL A 213 -2.71 -0.17 -12.89
CA VAL A 213 -3.00 -0.65 -11.54
C VAL A 213 -1.92 -0.19 -10.56
N LYS A 214 -2.29 0.63 -9.57
CA LYS A 214 -1.36 1.01 -8.50
C LYS A 214 -1.85 0.49 -7.16
N THR A 215 -1.09 -0.41 -6.54
CA THR A 215 -1.50 -1.14 -5.32
C THR A 215 -0.73 -0.69 -4.07
N THR A 216 -1.40 -0.64 -2.92
CA THR A 216 -0.77 -0.39 -1.61
C THR A 216 -1.50 -1.10 -0.47
N ASN A 217 -0.77 -1.45 0.60
CA ASN A 217 -1.36 -1.82 1.89
C ASN A 217 -1.78 -0.59 2.72
N GLY A 218 -1.27 0.58 2.35
CA GLY A 218 -1.57 1.84 3.00
C GLY A 218 -2.97 2.37 2.72
N TRP A 219 -3.15 3.60 3.17
CA TRP A 219 -4.35 4.40 2.99
C TRP A 219 -4.50 4.96 1.57
N GLU A 220 -5.69 5.48 1.28
CA GLU A 220 -6.14 5.94 -0.04
C GLU A 220 -5.31 7.09 -0.65
N ARG A 221 -4.56 7.85 0.16
CA ARG A 221 -3.64 8.92 -0.28
C ARG A 221 -2.15 8.55 -0.18
N THR A 222 -1.80 7.27 0.01
CA THR A 222 -0.40 6.84 -0.04
C THR A 222 0.22 7.27 -1.39
N PRO A 223 1.40 7.91 -1.43
CA PRO A 223 2.08 8.24 -2.68
C PRO A 223 2.35 7.01 -3.56
N PHE A 224 2.55 7.24 -4.85
CA PHE A 224 2.88 6.21 -5.83
C PHE A 224 3.67 6.79 -7.00
N HIS A 225 4.45 5.94 -7.65
CA HIS A 225 5.18 6.29 -8.87
C HIS A 225 4.30 6.02 -10.10
N ILE A 226 4.43 6.89 -11.09
CA ILE A 226 3.80 6.77 -12.42
C ILE A 226 4.89 7.08 -13.45
N THR A 227 5.06 6.24 -14.47
CA THR A 227 6.16 6.43 -15.44
C THR A 227 5.82 7.49 -16.48
N ARG A 228 6.85 7.96 -17.19
CA ARG A 228 6.67 8.84 -18.36
C ARG A 228 5.84 8.18 -19.46
N ASN A 229 5.93 6.85 -19.60
CA ASN A 229 5.18 6.09 -20.60
C ASN A 229 3.69 6.05 -20.26
N GLU A 230 3.36 5.67 -19.02
CA GLU A 230 1.99 5.71 -18.48
C GLU A 230 1.35 7.09 -18.64
N LEU A 231 2.07 8.17 -18.28
CA LEU A 231 1.59 9.55 -18.45
C LEU A 231 1.32 9.92 -19.91
N ALA A 232 2.18 9.48 -20.84
CA ALA A 232 2.01 9.77 -22.27
C ALA A 232 0.79 9.03 -22.85
N VAL A 233 0.63 7.75 -22.52
CA VAL A 233 -0.51 6.94 -23.00
C VAL A 233 -1.84 7.38 -22.37
N ALA A 234 -1.82 7.79 -21.09
CA ALA A 234 -2.97 8.40 -20.42
C ALA A 234 -3.45 9.68 -21.11
N GLU A 235 -2.49 10.50 -21.59
CA GLU A 235 -2.76 11.74 -22.31
C GLU A 235 -3.19 11.52 -23.77
N GLU A 236 -2.66 10.50 -24.43
CA GLU A 236 -3.05 10.14 -25.81
C GLU A 236 -4.47 9.53 -25.86
N ARG A 237 -4.82 8.65 -24.91
CA ARG A 237 -6.06 7.85 -24.94
C ARG A 237 -6.98 8.14 -23.75
N ARG A 238 -7.15 9.42 -23.42
CA ARG A 238 -7.96 9.94 -22.29
C ARG A 238 -9.35 9.29 -22.14
N SER A 239 -10.02 9.00 -23.24
CA SER A 239 -11.37 8.38 -23.23
C SER A 239 -11.36 6.94 -22.70
N GLU A 240 -10.27 6.21 -22.86
CA GLU A 240 -10.16 4.77 -22.60
C GLU A 240 -9.27 4.45 -21.37
N TRP A 241 -8.24 5.25 -21.12
CA TRP A 241 -7.24 5.00 -20.08
C TRP A 241 -7.73 5.42 -18.68
N ARG A 242 -7.49 4.59 -17.67
CA ARG A 242 -7.89 4.78 -16.27
C ARG A 242 -6.77 4.36 -15.32
N LEU A 243 -6.56 5.13 -14.25
CA LEU A 243 -5.76 4.69 -13.11
C LEU A 243 -6.68 3.98 -12.12
N PHE A 244 -6.42 2.71 -11.80
CA PHE A 244 -7.16 1.92 -10.82
C PHE A 244 -6.32 1.80 -9.54
N ARG A 245 -6.72 2.52 -8.49
CA ARG A 245 -5.97 2.61 -7.22
C ARG A 245 -6.49 1.59 -6.21
N LEU A 246 -5.75 0.50 -6.01
CA LEU A 246 -5.99 -0.45 -4.92
C LEU A 246 -5.28 0.00 -3.64
N TRP A 247 -6.01 0.01 -2.52
CA TRP A 247 -5.49 0.35 -1.19
C TRP A 247 -6.05 -0.58 -0.11
N ASN A 248 -5.40 -0.62 1.08
CA ASN A 248 -5.69 -1.56 2.17
C ASN A 248 -5.69 -3.05 1.71
N PHE A 249 -4.84 -3.38 0.73
CA PHE A 249 -4.89 -4.63 -0.03
C PHE A 249 -4.79 -5.91 0.81
N SER A 250 -3.92 -5.95 1.83
CA SER A 250 -3.74 -7.17 2.64
C SER A 250 -4.86 -7.46 3.65
N ARG A 251 -5.82 -6.54 3.84
CA ARG A 251 -6.92 -6.69 4.82
C ARG A 251 -8.28 -6.68 4.14
N GLU A 252 -8.68 -5.53 3.61
CA GLU A 252 -9.97 -5.31 2.98
C GLU A 252 -9.73 -4.41 1.75
N PRO A 253 -9.39 -5.00 0.58
CA PRO A 253 -9.08 -4.27 -0.64
C PRO A 253 -10.19 -3.30 -1.01
N LYS A 254 -9.83 -2.02 -1.12
CA LYS A 254 -10.73 -0.94 -1.58
C LYS A 254 -10.13 -0.29 -2.82
N ALA A 255 -10.99 0.21 -3.70
CA ALA A 255 -10.59 0.81 -4.96
C ALA A 255 -11.20 2.19 -5.17
N PHE A 256 -10.54 2.98 -6.02
CA PHE A 256 -11.14 4.10 -6.75
C PHE A 256 -10.46 4.24 -8.12
N GLU A 257 -11.15 4.83 -9.08
CA GLU A 257 -10.60 5.12 -10.42
C GLU A 257 -10.30 6.63 -10.58
N LEU A 258 -9.22 6.98 -11.26
CA LEU A 258 -8.98 8.33 -11.80
C LEU A 258 -9.01 8.30 -13.33
N HIS A 259 -9.58 9.35 -13.91
CA HIS A 259 -9.64 9.57 -15.35
C HIS A 259 -8.62 10.66 -15.74
N PRO A 260 -7.99 10.60 -16.91
CA PRO A 260 -7.19 11.70 -17.42
C PRO A 260 -8.03 12.98 -17.66
N PRO A 261 -7.45 14.18 -17.53
CA PRO A 261 -6.03 14.43 -17.24
C PRO A 261 -5.71 14.28 -15.75
N LEU A 262 -4.59 13.63 -15.42
CA LEU A 262 -4.28 13.23 -14.04
C LEU A 262 -3.86 14.39 -13.14
N ASP A 263 -3.33 15.48 -13.71
CA ASP A 263 -2.95 16.70 -12.98
C ASP A 263 -4.16 17.42 -12.33
N ALA A 264 -5.38 17.20 -12.85
CA ALA A 264 -6.62 17.60 -12.20
C ALA A 264 -6.94 16.82 -10.91
N HIS A 265 -6.20 15.75 -10.62
CA HIS A 265 -6.45 14.82 -9.51
C HIS A 265 -5.24 14.56 -8.60
N VAL A 266 -4.02 14.67 -9.10
CA VAL A 266 -2.78 14.40 -8.33
C VAL A 266 -1.68 15.41 -8.67
N SER A 267 -0.82 15.70 -7.69
CA SER A 267 0.40 16.49 -7.90
C SER A 267 1.53 15.59 -8.38
N LEU A 268 2.04 15.84 -9.60
CA LEU A 268 3.17 15.12 -10.16
C LEU A 268 4.49 15.78 -9.73
N THR A 269 5.43 15.00 -9.20
CA THR A 269 6.78 15.44 -8.83
C THR A 269 7.80 14.54 -9.53
N ALA A 270 8.81 15.10 -10.20
CA ALA A 270 9.86 14.31 -10.84
C ALA A 270 10.78 13.66 -9.78
N THR A 271 10.81 12.33 -9.76
CA THR A 271 11.64 11.52 -8.84
C THR A 271 12.86 10.92 -9.53
N THR A 272 12.75 10.54 -10.81
CA THR A 272 13.83 9.96 -11.62
C THR A 272 14.02 10.73 -12.92
N PHE A 273 15.27 10.80 -13.39
CA PHE A 273 15.65 11.44 -14.64
C PHE A 273 16.42 10.45 -15.52
N GLN A 274 16.06 10.37 -16.80
CA GLN A 274 16.81 9.63 -17.81
C GLN A 274 17.79 10.58 -18.51
N ALA A 275 19.06 10.20 -18.57
CA ALA A 275 20.06 10.84 -19.42
C ALA A 275 20.26 10.01 -20.71
N SER A 276 20.47 10.70 -21.83
CA SER A 276 20.83 10.10 -23.12
C SER A 276 21.91 10.95 -23.78
N PHE A 277 22.87 10.31 -24.44
CA PHE A 277 23.81 11.02 -25.31
C PHE A 277 23.08 11.52 -26.57
N HIS A 278 23.52 12.66 -27.08
CA HIS A 278 23.12 13.20 -28.38
C HIS A 278 23.91 12.54 -29.51
#